data_AF-A0A941BLZ7-F1
#
_entry.id   AF-A0A941BLZ7-F1
#
_cell.length_a   1.000
_cell.length_b   1.000
_cell.length_c   1.000
_cell.angle_alpha   90.00
_cell.angle_beta   90.00
_cell.angle_gamma   90.00
#
_symmetry.space_group_name_H-M   'P 1'
#
loop_
_entity.id
_entity.type
_entity.pdbx_description
1 polymer ?
#
loop_
_entity_poly.entity_id
_entity_poly.type
_entity_poly.pdbx_seq_one_letter_code
_entity_poly.pdbx_strand_id
1 'polypeptide(L)'
;MRPLAAVLLTLPLAVQAAPADYRCEDGRVLKLTSTPFMAHVELDSKRWSLRRVREGREAVYVDGAHKAKVELRGPRLDWTVAGEALHCRLVPRSIAPENVYVPPVASAPAR
;
A
#
# COMPACT_ATOMS: atom_id res chain seq x y z
N MET A 1 44.45 -1.60 -32.82
CA MET A 1 43.23 -2.42 -32.63
C MET A 1 43.14 -2.81 -31.16
N ARG A 2 42.24 -2.18 -30.39
CA ARG A 2 41.97 -2.51 -28.97
C ARG A 2 40.46 -2.67 -28.83
N PRO A 3 39.94 -3.81 -28.34
CA PRO A 3 38.51 -3.95 -28.13
C PRO A 3 38.14 -3.20 -26.84
N LEU A 4 37.21 -2.25 -26.96
CA LEU A 4 36.52 -1.66 -25.82
C LEU A 4 35.56 -2.72 -25.27
N ALA A 5 35.92 -3.30 -24.12
CA ALA A 5 35.02 -4.15 -23.35
C ALA A 5 33.94 -3.28 -22.72
N ALA A 6 32.72 -3.34 -23.27
CA ALA A 6 31.53 -2.74 -22.69
C ALA A 6 31.09 -3.57 -21.48
N VAL A 7 31.36 -3.07 -20.27
CA VAL A 7 30.84 -3.63 -19.02
C VAL A 7 29.37 -3.24 -18.93
N LEU A 8 28.49 -4.16 -19.29
CA LEU A 8 27.05 -4.08 -19.02
C LEU A 8 26.81 -4.33 -17.52
N LEU A 9 26.66 -3.25 -16.75
CA LEU A 9 26.19 -3.30 -15.37
C LEU A 9 24.71 -3.68 -15.35
N THR A 10 24.42 -4.94 -15.03
CA THR A 10 23.06 -5.43 -14.76
C THR A 10 22.62 -4.95 -13.38
N LEU A 11 21.89 -3.83 -13.32
CA LEU A 11 21.19 -3.41 -12.10
C LEU A 11 20.02 -4.36 -11.82
N PRO A 12 19.94 -4.99 -10.63
CA PRO A 12 18.79 -5.79 -10.26
C PRO A 12 17.58 -4.86 -10.07
N LEU A 13 16.53 -5.09 -10.87
CA LEU A 13 15.22 -4.49 -10.68
C LEU A 13 14.62 -5.04 -9.38
N ALA A 14 14.94 -4.42 -8.25
CA ALA A 14 14.19 -4.62 -7.03
C ALA A 14 12.78 -4.07 -7.27
N VAL A 15 11.82 -4.96 -7.55
CA VAL A 15 10.40 -4.64 -7.53
C VAL A 15 10.04 -4.26 -6.10
N GLN A 16 10.21 -2.98 -5.77
CA GLN A 16 9.71 -2.43 -4.52
C GLN A 16 8.19 -2.31 -4.67
N ALA A 17 7.45 -3.15 -3.94
CA ALA A 17 6.02 -2.96 -3.82
C ALA A 17 5.77 -1.57 -3.24
N ALA A 18 5.09 -0.70 -3.99
CA ALA A 18 4.75 0.62 -3.51
C ALA A 18 3.77 0.50 -2.33
N PRO A 19 3.95 1.28 -1.25
CA PRO A 19 3.03 1.26 -0.11
C PRO A 19 1.63 1.72 -0.55
N ALA A 20 0.59 1.04 -0.09
CA ALA A 20 -0.80 1.38 -0.27
C ALA A 20 -1.38 1.95 1.03
N ASP A 21 -2.09 3.07 0.94
CA ASP A 21 -2.76 3.68 2.08
C ASP A 21 -4.21 3.21 2.13
N TYR A 22 -4.67 2.81 3.32
CA TYR A 22 -6.03 2.40 3.59
C TYR A 22 -6.61 3.29 4.68
N ARG A 23 -7.85 3.76 4.49
CA ARG A 23 -8.60 4.49 5.51
C ARG A 23 -9.55 3.54 6.22
N CYS A 24 -9.45 3.46 7.53
CA CYS A 24 -10.27 2.60 8.38
C CYS A 24 -11.55 3.32 8.82
N GLU A 25 -12.56 2.57 9.24
CA GLU A 25 -13.86 3.11 9.66
C GLU A 25 -13.78 4.08 10.85
N ASP A 26 -12.77 3.93 11.70
CA ASP A 26 -12.48 4.81 12.83
C ASP A 26 -11.69 6.09 12.45
N GLY A 27 -11.45 6.28 11.14
CA GLY A 27 -10.74 7.44 10.61
C GLY A 27 -9.22 7.30 10.57
N ARG A 28 -8.64 6.25 11.15
CA ARG A 28 -7.19 6.01 11.08
C ARG A 28 -6.73 5.64 9.67
N VAL A 29 -5.44 5.85 9.41
CA VAL A 29 -4.79 5.46 8.16
C VAL A 29 -3.83 4.32 8.43
N LEU A 30 -4.06 3.20 7.75
CA LEU A 30 -3.20 2.03 7.75
C LEU A 30 -2.37 2.02 6.47
N LYS A 31 -1.05 1.92 6.58
CA LYS A 31 -0.16 1.75 5.43
C LYS A 31 0.21 0.30 5.28
N LEU A 32 0.06 -0.24 4.08
CA LEU A 32 0.38 -1.62 3.75
C LEU A 32 1.41 -1.68 2.63
N THR A 33 2.50 -2.39 2.86
CA THR A 33 3.43 -2.80 1.80
C THR A 33 3.41 -4.32 1.70
N SER A 34 2.94 -4.87 0.58
CA SER A 34 2.76 -6.32 0.43
C SER A 34 3.48 -6.88 -0.79
N THR A 35 4.09 -8.06 -0.62
CA THR A 35 4.63 -8.92 -1.66
C THR A 35 3.81 -10.22 -1.73
N PRO A 36 4.09 -11.12 -2.69
CA PRO A 36 3.44 -12.42 -2.73
C PRO A 36 3.66 -13.30 -1.48
N PHE A 37 4.62 -12.96 -0.61
CA PHE A 37 5.02 -13.79 0.55
C PHE A 37 4.90 -13.08 1.89
N MET A 38 5.01 -11.75 1.91
CA MET A 38 5.05 -10.96 3.15
C MET A 38 4.24 -9.68 3.04
N ALA A 39 3.80 -9.16 4.18
CA ALA A 39 3.17 -7.85 4.30
C ALA A 39 3.79 -7.09 5.47
N HIS A 40 4.00 -5.79 5.28
CA HIS A 40 4.36 -4.85 6.34
C HIS A 40 3.21 -3.89 6.54
N VAL A 41 2.67 -3.86 7.75
CA VAL A 41 1.57 -2.97 8.16
C VAL A 41 2.14 -1.90 9.06
N GLU A 42 1.72 -0.66 8.85
CA GLU A 42 1.99 0.46 9.75
C GLU A 42 0.68 1.15 10.13
N LEU A 43 0.45 1.28 11.44
CA LEU A 43 -0.73 1.93 12.04
C LEU A 43 -0.30 2.61 13.33
N ASP A 44 -0.61 3.89 13.51
CA ASP A 44 -0.28 4.67 14.71
C ASP A 44 1.21 4.56 15.12
N SER A 45 2.12 4.67 14.14
CA SER A 45 3.58 4.51 14.30
C SER A 45 4.07 3.13 14.76
N LYS A 46 3.17 2.15 14.93
CA LYS A 46 3.53 0.75 15.14
C LYS A 46 3.65 0.03 13.80
N ARG A 47 4.56 -0.94 13.74
CA ARG A 47 4.83 -1.71 12.53
C ARG A 47 4.79 -3.21 12.80
N TRP A 48 4.15 -3.95 11.92
CA TRP A 48 4.08 -5.41 11.95
C TRP A 48 4.63 -6.00 10.65
N SER A 49 5.25 -7.16 10.77
CA SER A 49 5.74 -7.95 9.63
C SER A 49 5.01 -9.29 9.62
N LEU A 50 4.13 -9.46 8.64
CA LEU A 50 3.24 -10.61 8.52
C LEU A 50 3.70 -11.52 7.37
N ARG A 51 3.48 -12.82 7.53
CA ARG A 51 3.75 -13.82 6.48
C ARG A 51 2.45 -14.25 5.82
N ARG A 52 2.48 -14.41 4.51
CA ARG A 52 1.32 -14.91 3.77
C ARG A 52 1.04 -16.36 4.16
N VAL A 53 -0.22 -16.66 4.42
CA VAL A 53 -0.71 -18.04 4.55
C VAL A 53 -1.38 -18.45 3.25
N ARG A 54 -1.29 -19.74 2.90
CA ARG A 54 -1.97 -20.29 1.71
C ARG A 54 -3.47 -20.44 2.03
N GLU A 55 -4.20 -19.33 1.92
CA GLU A 55 -5.66 -19.34 1.98
C GLU A 55 -6.24 -18.91 0.64
N GLY A 56 -6.70 -19.89 -0.15
CA GLY A 56 -7.60 -19.69 -1.28
C GLY A 56 -7.17 -18.62 -2.30
N ARG A 57 -8.16 -17.83 -2.74
CA ARG A 57 -8.00 -16.76 -3.75
C ARG A 57 -7.67 -15.39 -3.14
N GLU A 58 -7.91 -15.22 -1.84
CA GLU A 58 -7.69 -13.96 -1.12
C GLU A 58 -6.25 -13.92 -0.59
N ALA A 59 -5.70 -12.73 -0.37
CA ALA A 59 -4.37 -12.62 0.20
C ALA A 59 -4.48 -12.42 1.71
N VAL A 60 -4.15 -13.47 2.47
CA VAL A 60 -4.18 -13.45 3.94
C VAL A 60 -2.75 -13.51 4.48
N TYR A 61 -2.44 -12.62 5.42
CA TYR A 61 -1.14 -12.52 6.08
C TYR A 61 -1.32 -12.57 7.59
N VAL A 62 -0.44 -13.28 8.29
CA VAL A 62 -0.52 -13.46 9.75
C VAL A 62 0.83 -13.23 10.42
N ASP A 63 0.77 -12.75 11.65
CA ASP A 63 1.86 -12.73 12.61
C ASP A 63 1.36 -13.37 13.92
N GLY A 64 1.76 -14.62 14.14
CA GLY A 64 1.33 -15.40 15.30
C GLY A 64 1.84 -14.85 16.63
N ALA A 65 2.99 -14.17 16.65
CA ALA A 65 3.57 -13.64 17.89
C ALA A 65 2.72 -12.48 18.44
N HIS A 66 2.25 -11.61 17.55
CA HIS A 66 1.43 -10.46 17.91
C HIS A 66 -0.07 -10.70 17.75
N LYS A 67 -0.47 -11.94 17.42
CA LYS A 67 -1.86 -12.30 17.07
C LYS A 67 -2.46 -11.31 16.05
N ALA A 68 -1.66 -10.94 15.05
CA ALA A 68 -2.04 -9.99 14.03
C ALA A 68 -2.41 -10.70 12.72
N LYS A 69 -3.40 -10.16 12.00
CA LYS A 69 -3.90 -10.71 10.73
C LYS A 69 -4.31 -9.57 9.80
N VAL A 70 -3.98 -9.73 8.51
CA VAL A 70 -4.47 -8.92 7.40
C VAL A 70 -5.19 -9.83 6.43
N GLU A 71 -6.39 -9.47 6.03
CA GLU A 71 -7.10 -10.09 4.91
C GLU A 71 -7.36 -9.05 3.82
N LEU A 72 -6.94 -9.35 2.59
CA LEU A 72 -7.14 -8.47 1.42
C LEU A 72 -8.19 -9.03 0.48
N ARG A 73 -9.21 -8.21 0.19
CA ARG A 73 -10.33 -8.53 -0.70
C ARG A 73 -10.58 -7.37 -1.65
N GLY A 74 -9.83 -7.33 -2.75
CA GLY A 74 -9.86 -6.21 -3.70
C GLY A 74 -9.45 -4.89 -3.01
N PRO A 75 -10.29 -3.83 -3.03
CA PRO A 75 -9.97 -2.57 -2.36
C PRO A 75 -10.22 -2.59 -0.84
N ARG A 76 -10.69 -3.71 -0.27
CA ARG A 76 -10.95 -3.84 1.17
C ARG A 76 -9.81 -4.54 1.87
N LEU A 77 -9.55 -4.10 3.10
CA LEU A 77 -8.56 -4.66 4.00
C LEU A 77 -9.20 -4.81 5.38
N ASP A 78 -9.19 -6.03 5.89
CA ASP A 78 -9.56 -6.30 7.28
C ASP A 78 -8.27 -6.51 8.09
N TRP A 79 -8.07 -5.66 9.09
CA TRP A 79 -6.94 -5.74 10.02
C TRP A 79 -7.43 -6.25 11.36
N THR A 80 -6.70 -7.17 11.97
CA THR A 80 -6.95 -7.63 13.32
C THR A 80 -5.65 -7.70 14.09
N VAL A 81 -5.62 -7.20 15.32
CA VAL A 81 -4.47 -7.32 16.21
C VAL A 81 -4.94 -7.47 17.66
N ALA A 82 -4.48 -8.52 18.33
CA ALA A 82 -4.77 -8.76 19.74
C ALA A 82 -6.26 -8.70 20.15
N GLY A 83 -7.19 -8.98 19.22
CA GLY A 83 -8.64 -8.94 19.46
C GLY A 83 -9.35 -7.67 18.99
N GLU A 84 -8.60 -6.63 18.63
CA GLU A 84 -9.15 -5.45 17.95
C GLU A 84 -9.24 -5.71 16.45
N ALA A 85 -10.36 -5.32 15.83
CA ALA A 85 -10.59 -5.46 14.40
C ALA A 85 -10.89 -4.09 13.78
N LEU A 86 -10.32 -3.85 12.59
CA LEU A 86 -10.56 -2.66 11.78
C LEU A 86 -10.88 -3.06 10.36
N HIS A 87 -11.91 -2.42 9.81
CA HIS A 87 -12.29 -2.54 8.41
C HIS A 87 -11.80 -1.29 7.68
N CYS A 88 -11.01 -1.48 6.64
CA CYS A 88 -10.35 -0.40 5.93
C CYS A 88 -10.56 -0.51 4.42
N ARG A 89 -10.56 0.64 3.74
CA ARG A 89 -10.69 0.75 2.28
C ARG A 89 -9.48 1.47 1.69
N LEU A 90 -9.03 0.98 0.54
CA LEU A 90 -7.93 1.54 -0.21
C LEU A 90 -8.22 3.01 -0.55
N VAL A 91 -7.26 3.89 -0.29
CA VAL A 91 -7.28 5.29 -0.72
C VAL A 91 -6.62 5.37 -2.09
N PRO A 92 -7.39 5.66 -3.17
CA PRO A 92 -6.81 5.80 -4.49
C PRO A 92 -5.87 7.00 -4.54
N ARG A 93 -4.65 6.81 -5.01
CA ARG A 93 -3.66 7.90 -5.17
C ARG A 93 -4.09 8.98 -6.19
N SER A 94 -5.10 8.70 -7.01
CA SER A 94 -5.63 9.65 -8.01
C SER A 94 -6.46 10.79 -7.43
N ILE A 95 -6.81 10.76 -6.14
CA ILE A 95 -7.55 11.83 -5.44
C ILE A 95 -6.61 12.53 -4.43
N ALA A 96 -5.35 12.72 -4.80
CA ALA A 96 -4.46 13.59 -4.07
C ALA A 96 -4.70 15.04 -4.56
N PRO A 97 -4.73 16.06 -3.68
CA PRO A 97 -5.02 17.45 -4.06
C PRO A 97 -4.16 17.96 -5.23
N GLU A 98 -2.91 17.50 -5.31
CA GLU A 98 -1.97 17.81 -6.39
C GLU A 98 -2.43 17.32 -7.78
N ASN A 99 -3.36 16.38 -7.83
CA ASN A 99 -3.90 15.80 -9.07
C ASN A 99 -5.26 16.41 -9.47
N VAL A 100 -5.80 17.35 -8.68
CA VAL A 100 -7.04 18.07 -9.00
C VAL A 100 -6.70 19.36 -9.74
N TYR A 101 -6.79 19.34 -11.07
CA TYR A 101 -6.72 20.55 -11.87
C TYR A 101 -7.99 21.39 -11.64
N VAL A 102 -7.84 22.54 -10.97
CA VAL A 102 -8.89 23.57 -10.91
C VAL A 102 -8.62 24.57 -12.04
N PRO A 103 -9.41 24.58 -13.13
CA PRO A 103 -9.27 25.60 -14.16
C PRO A 103 -9.49 26.98 -13.54
N PRO A 104 -8.68 28.00 -13.90
CA PRO A 104 -8.95 29.36 -13.46
C PRO A 104 -10.34 29.76 -13.97
N VAL A 105 -11.21 30.16 -13.05
CA VAL A 105 -12.53 30.72 -13.39
C VAL A 105 -12.25 32.01 -14.15
N ALA A 106 -12.42 31.96 -15.48
CA ALA A 106 -12.35 33.15 -16.31
C ALA A 106 -13.44 34.10 -15.82
N SER A 107 -13.04 35.16 -15.12
CA SER A 107 -13.92 36.27 -14.78
C SER A 107 -14.36 36.89 -16.11
N ALA A 108 -15.56 36.55 -16.57
CA ALA A 108 -16.13 37.20 -17.74
C ALA A 108 -16.28 38.69 -17.42
N PRO A 109 -15.80 39.62 -18.27
CA PRO A 109 -16.06 41.03 -18.05
C PRO A 109 -17.56 41.26 -18.21
N ALA A 110 -18.18 41.83 -17.17
CA ALA A 110 -19.53 42.37 -17.28
C ALA A 110 -19.54 43.43 -18.38
N ARG A 111 -20.45 43.28 -19.35
CA ARG A 111 -20.80 44.33 -20.32
C ARG A 111 -21.91 45.19 -19.77
#